data_AF-A0A5D3WMW1-F1
#
_entry.id   AF-A0A5D3WMW1-F1
#
_cell.length_a   1.000
_cell.length_b   1.000
_cell.length_c   1.000
_cell.angle_alpha   90.00
_cell.angle_beta   90.00
_cell.angle_gamma   90.00
#
_symmetry.space_group_name_H-M   'P 1'
#
loop_
_entity.id
_entity.type
_entity.pdbx_description
1 polymer ?
#
loop_
_entity_poly.entity_id
_entity_poly.type
_entity_poly.pdbx_seq_one_letter_code
_entity_poly.pdbx_strand_id
1 'polypeptide(L)'
;MTEERPEERPEERPEERPEERPEEKQEQQEAAEEHSRRTMEKFWDATVDTWHTATFKAAKYSRLVQKKIDLNSLHKKISSAHTELGKMIDDLHQRGEREILNNAEVSGLLAHLTDLRHQAATLEEEIIAIRTQETPEEKEQAEPPAGTA
;
A
#
# COMPACT_ATOMS: atom_id res chain seq x y z
N MET A 1 -51.94 -74.38 -22.37
CA MET A 1 -51.30 -75.15 -21.29
C MET A 1 -51.09 -74.20 -20.13
N THR A 2 -51.79 -74.50 -19.02
CA THR A 2 -51.46 -74.22 -17.60
C THR A 2 -51.20 -72.76 -17.18
N GLU A 3 -51.76 -72.21 -16.11
CA GLU A 3 -52.72 -72.63 -15.07
C GLU A 3 -53.06 -71.35 -14.26
N GLU A 4 -54.28 -71.29 -13.69
CA GLU A 4 -54.64 -70.83 -12.33
C GLU A 4 -53.82 -69.71 -11.62
N ARG A 5 -54.35 -68.71 -10.89
CA ARG A 5 -55.64 -68.48 -10.19
C ARG A 5 -55.63 -67.00 -9.69
N PRO A 6 -56.78 -66.35 -9.42
CA PRO A 6 -56.88 -64.96 -8.95
C PRO A 6 -56.96 -64.89 -7.41
N GLU A 7 -56.56 -63.76 -6.79
CA GLU A 7 -57.14 -63.30 -5.52
C GLU A 7 -56.68 -61.88 -5.12
N GLU A 8 -57.64 -61.16 -4.54
CA GLU A 8 -57.52 -60.08 -3.54
C GLU A 8 -57.12 -58.64 -3.97
N ARG A 9 -58.16 -57.78 -4.01
CA ARG A 9 -58.13 -56.37 -3.55
C ARG A 9 -57.82 -56.34 -2.04
N PRO A 10 -57.24 -55.26 -1.44
CA PRO A 10 -57.89 -53.94 -1.49
C PRO A 10 -57.00 -52.69 -1.25
N GLU A 11 -57.70 -51.55 -1.16
CA GLU A 11 -57.39 -50.37 -0.35
C GLU A 11 -56.49 -49.25 -0.90
N GLU A 12 -57.17 -48.13 -1.15
CA GLU A 12 -56.66 -46.78 -1.21
C GLU A 12 -55.80 -46.45 0.03
N ARG A 13 -54.61 -45.89 -0.19
CA ARG A 13 -53.98 -44.96 0.77
C ARG A 13 -53.47 -43.74 0.02
N PRO A 14 -54.03 -42.55 0.28
CA PRO A 14 -53.38 -41.30 -0.06
C PRO A 14 -52.32 -40.97 1.01
N GLU A 15 -51.39 -40.08 0.62
CA GLU A 15 -50.52 -39.28 1.50
C GLU A 15 -49.34 -40.00 2.19
N GLU A 16 -48.14 -39.61 1.76
CA GLU A 16 -47.15 -39.03 2.68
C GLU A 16 -46.28 -38.05 1.87
N ARG A 17 -46.75 -36.79 1.82
CA ARG A 17 -45.92 -35.64 1.50
C ARG A 17 -45.18 -35.32 2.80
N PRO A 18 -43.84 -35.27 2.86
CA PRO A 18 -43.18 -34.87 4.09
C PRO A 18 -43.53 -33.40 4.34
N GLU A 19 -44.42 -33.15 5.31
CA GLU A 19 -44.60 -31.83 5.92
C GLU A 19 -43.31 -31.52 6.69
N GLU A 20 -42.35 -30.89 6.01
CA GLU A 20 -41.26 -30.19 6.70
C GLU A 20 -41.91 -29.13 7.61
N ARG A 21 -41.71 -29.29 8.92
CA ARG A 21 -42.24 -28.35 9.93
C ARG A 21 -41.78 -26.93 9.59
N PRO A 22 -42.66 -25.92 9.74
CA PRO A 22 -42.30 -24.52 9.50
C PRO A 22 -41.08 -24.05 10.31
N GLU A 23 -40.86 -24.66 11.49
CA GLU A 23 -39.80 -24.30 12.43
C GLU A 23 -38.38 -24.71 11.96
N GLU A 24 -38.20 -25.88 11.32
CA GLU A 24 -36.88 -26.30 10.79
C GLU A 24 -36.46 -25.48 9.56
N LYS A 25 -37.43 -25.01 8.76
CA LYS A 25 -37.18 -24.09 7.65
C LYS A 25 -36.77 -22.68 8.13
N GLN A 26 -37.34 -22.24 9.26
CA GLN A 26 -37.04 -20.94 9.85
C GLN A 26 -35.64 -20.92 10.47
N GLU A 27 -35.25 -21.95 11.22
CA GLU A 27 -33.89 -22.05 11.77
C GLU A 27 -32.81 -22.25 10.68
N GLN A 28 -33.10 -23.01 9.62
CA GLN A 28 -32.19 -23.12 8.46
C GLN A 28 -32.11 -21.83 7.64
N GLN A 29 -33.20 -21.07 7.50
CA GLN A 29 -33.17 -19.75 6.85
C GLN A 29 -32.41 -18.74 7.70
N GLU A 30 -32.62 -18.69 9.02
CA GLU A 30 -31.91 -17.76 9.91
C GLU A 30 -30.41 -18.08 9.99
N ALA A 31 -30.02 -19.35 10.08
CA ALA A 31 -28.60 -19.75 10.06
C ALA A 31 -27.93 -19.50 8.70
N ALA A 32 -28.65 -19.70 7.59
CA ALA A 32 -28.14 -19.39 6.25
C ALA A 32 -28.03 -17.88 6.00
N GLU A 33 -28.98 -17.09 6.52
CA GLU A 33 -28.95 -15.63 6.48
C GLU A 33 -27.84 -15.06 7.36
N GLU A 34 -27.62 -15.61 8.56
CA GLU A 34 -26.53 -15.21 9.45
C GLU A 34 -25.16 -15.58 8.84
N HIS A 35 -25.04 -16.76 8.24
CA HIS A 35 -23.84 -17.16 7.52
C HIS A 35 -23.60 -16.29 6.28
N SER A 36 -24.66 -15.93 5.54
CA SER A 36 -24.58 -15.02 4.39
C SER A 36 -24.17 -13.61 4.81
N ARG A 37 -24.74 -13.06 5.89
CA ARG A 37 -24.36 -11.75 6.45
C ARG A 37 -22.93 -11.73 6.93
N ARG A 38 -22.50 -12.73 7.70
CA ARG A 38 -21.11 -12.86 8.17
C ARG A 38 -20.12 -13.03 7.02
N THR A 39 -20.54 -13.69 5.94
CA THR A 39 -19.72 -13.84 4.73
C THR A 39 -19.64 -12.52 3.96
N MET A 40 -20.76 -11.80 3.85
CA MET A 40 -20.83 -10.48 3.21
C MET A 40 -20.03 -9.42 3.97
N GLU A 41 -20.04 -9.45 5.31
CA GLU A 41 -19.20 -8.62 6.18
C GLU A 41 -17.72 -8.87 5.91
N LYS A 42 -17.28 -10.13 5.84
CA LYS A 42 -15.88 -10.47 5.50
C LYS A 42 -15.47 -9.99 4.10
N PHE A 43 -16.36 -10.04 3.13
CA PHE A 43 -16.09 -9.52 1.78
C PHE A 43 -16.01 -8.00 1.75
N TRP A 44 -16.84 -7.30 2.53
CA TRP A 44 -16.76 -5.86 2.69
C TRP A 44 -15.49 -5.43 3.41
N ASP A 45 -15.16 -6.09 4.52
CA ASP A 45 -13.95 -5.83 5.29
C ASP A 45 -12.70 -6.07 4.42
N ALA A 46 -12.60 -7.20 3.71
CA ALA A 46 -11.47 -7.48 2.83
C ALA A 46 -11.33 -6.46 1.68
N THR A 47 -12.45 -5.94 1.15
CA THR A 47 -12.44 -4.93 0.08
C THR A 47 -12.03 -3.55 0.61
N VAL A 48 -12.54 -3.18 1.79
CA VAL A 48 -12.21 -1.94 2.50
C VAL A 48 -10.73 -1.95 2.91
N ASP A 49 -10.24 -3.05 3.46
CA ASP A 49 -8.83 -3.25 3.81
C ASP A 49 -7.93 -3.17 2.57
N THR A 50 -8.30 -3.84 1.48
CA THR A 50 -7.56 -3.75 0.21
C THR A 50 -7.54 -2.31 -0.33
N TRP A 51 -8.65 -1.58 -0.21
CA TRP A 51 -8.72 -0.18 -0.65
C TRP A 51 -7.87 0.74 0.22
N HIS A 52 -7.89 0.58 1.54
CA HIS A 52 -7.03 1.33 2.46
C HIS A 52 -5.54 1.02 2.23
N THR A 53 -5.20 -0.25 2.03
CA THR A 53 -3.83 -0.70 1.76
C THR A 53 -3.31 -0.18 0.41
N ALA A 54 -4.13 -0.24 -0.65
CA ALA A 54 -3.76 0.29 -1.96
C ALA A 54 -3.62 1.82 -1.94
N THR A 55 -4.53 2.52 -1.25
CA THR A 55 -4.49 3.98 -1.09
C THR A 55 -3.26 4.41 -0.28
N PHE A 56 -2.93 3.68 0.79
CA PHE A 56 -1.74 3.94 1.62
C PHE A 56 -0.44 3.70 0.83
N LYS A 57 -0.36 2.60 0.08
CA LYS A 57 0.79 2.32 -0.80
C LYS A 57 0.94 3.42 -1.85
N ALA A 58 -0.13 3.80 -2.54
CA ALA A 58 -0.11 4.87 -3.53
C ALA A 58 0.37 6.20 -2.93
N ALA A 59 -0.17 6.59 -1.76
CA ALA A 59 0.25 7.79 -1.05
C ALA A 59 1.74 7.75 -0.65
N LYS A 60 2.25 6.61 -0.18
CA LYS A 60 3.67 6.39 0.13
C LYS A 60 4.56 6.56 -1.10
N TYR A 61 4.20 5.92 -2.23
CA TYR A 61 4.95 6.07 -3.48
C TYR A 61 4.92 7.50 -4.00
N SER A 62 3.77 8.18 -3.99
CA SER A 62 3.68 9.59 -4.40
C SER A 62 4.58 10.48 -3.55
N ARG A 63 4.58 10.30 -2.21
CA ARG A 63 5.48 11.06 -1.31
C ARG A 63 6.95 10.76 -1.59
N LEU A 64 7.30 9.50 -1.82
CA LEU A 64 8.68 9.09 -2.12
C LEU A 64 9.16 9.69 -3.45
N VAL A 65 8.33 9.65 -4.49
CA VAL A 65 8.64 10.23 -5.79
C VAL A 65 8.78 11.75 -5.66
N GLN A 66 7.88 12.42 -4.95
CA GLN A 66 7.96 13.87 -4.73
C GLN A 66 9.27 14.24 -4.02
N LYS A 67 9.62 13.57 -2.91
CA LYS A 67 10.87 13.84 -2.20
C LYS A 67 12.11 13.55 -3.04
N LYS A 68 12.08 12.53 -3.90
CA LYS A 68 13.17 12.27 -4.86
C LYS A 68 13.30 13.37 -5.91
N ILE A 69 12.18 13.91 -6.39
CA ILE A 69 12.19 15.06 -7.31
C ILE A 69 12.81 16.27 -6.60
N ASP A 70 12.41 16.52 -5.36
CA ASP A 70 12.93 17.62 -4.55
C ASP A 70 14.44 17.46 -4.28
N LEU A 71 14.90 16.24 -3.95
CA LEU A 71 16.31 15.92 -3.78
C LEU A 71 17.11 16.16 -5.07
N ASN A 72 16.60 15.72 -6.22
CA ASN A 72 17.26 15.96 -7.51
C ASN A 72 17.31 17.46 -7.84
N SER A 73 16.25 18.20 -7.49
CA SER A 73 16.22 19.67 -7.61
C SER A 73 17.29 20.32 -6.74
N LEU A 74 17.47 19.88 -5.49
CA LEU A 74 18.54 20.34 -4.61
C LEU A 74 19.93 20.02 -5.16
N HIS A 75 20.16 18.82 -5.69
CA HIS A 75 21.45 18.46 -6.30
C HIS A 75 21.79 19.37 -7.48
N LYS A 76 20.79 19.72 -8.31
CA LYS A 76 20.96 20.71 -9.38
C LYS A 76 21.29 22.10 -8.84
N LYS A 77 20.62 22.54 -7.77
CA LYS A 77 20.92 23.83 -7.10
C LYS A 77 22.35 23.84 -6.53
N ILE A 78 22.79 22.77 -5.87
CA ILE A 78 24.16 22.62 -5.36
C ILE A 78 25.18 22.72 -6.50
N SER A 79 24.94 22.02 -7.62
CA SER A 79 25.82 22.08 -8.79
C SER A 79 25.86 23.48 -9.42
N SER A 80 24.72 24.17 -9.49
CA SER A 80 24.65 25.56 -9.97
C SER A 80 25.42 26.51 -9.05
N ALA A 81 25.21 26.42 -7.73
CA ALA A 81 25.90 27.26 -6.75
C ALA A 81 27.42 27.02 -6.75
N HIS A 82 27.87 25.79 -7.00
CA HIS A 82 29.29 25.50 -7.21
C HIS A 82 29.85 26.17 -8.48
N THR A 83 29.08 26.16 -9.57
CA THR A 83 29.48 26.82 -10.81
C THR A 83 29.57 28.33 -10.63
N GLU A 84 28.60 28.92 -9.92
CA GLU A 84 28.58 30.33 -9.57
C GLU A 84 29.75 30.72 -8.66
N LEU A 85 30.04 29.90 -7.64
CA LEU A 85 31.17 30.10 -6.74
C LEU A 85 32.50 30.08 -7.49
N GLY A 86 32.67 29.13 -8.41
CA GLY A 86 33.86 29.05 -9.26
C GLY A 86 34.04 30.31 -10.09
N LYS A 87 32.98 30.78 -10.77
CA LYS A 87 33.01 32.03 -11.55
C LYS A 87 33.36 33.23 -10.69
N MET A 88 32.76 33.34 -9.51
CA MET A 88 33.01 34.45 -8.60
C MET A 88 34.46 34.46 -8.10
N ILE A 89 35.00 33.29 -7.73
CA ILE A 89 36.40 33.14 -7.34
C ILE A 89 37.33 33.51 -8.50
N ASP A 90 37.04 33.04 -9.72
CA ASP A 90 37.82 33.35 -10.91
C ASP A 90 37.80 34.86 -11.22
N ASP A 91 36.64 35.51 -11.12
CA ASP A 91 36.49 36.95 -11.34
C ASP A 91 37.26 37.78 -10.29
N LEU A 92 37.19 37.40 -9.02
CA LEU A 92 37.93 38.06 -7.93
C LEU A 92 39.44 37.85 -8.10
N HIS A 93 39.86 36.65 -8.52
CA HIS A 93 41.25 36.36 -8.81
C HIS A 93 41.77 37.19 -10.00
N GLN A 94 40.98 37.33 -11.08
CA GLN A 94 41.33 38.17 -12.23
C GLN A 94 41.44 39.66 -11.87
N ARG A 95 40.66 40.12 -10.88
CA ARG A 95 40.75 41.48 -10.34
C ARG A 95 41.96 41.69 -9.41
N GLY A 96 42.73 40.64 -9.13
CA GLY A 96 43.93 40.68 -8.29
C GLY A 96 43.63 40.65 -6.79
N GLU A 97 42.41 40.26 -6.40
CA GLU A 97 42.00 40.19 -5.01
C GLU A 97 42.65 39.00 -4.31
N ARG A 98 43.38 39.25 -3.22
CA ARG A 98 44.18 38.21 -2.53
C ARG A 98 43.39 37.51 -1.42
N GLU A 99 42.37 38.17 -0.88
CA GLU A 99 41.54 37.67 0.22
C GLU A 99 40.14 37.29 -0.27
N ILE A 100 40.08 36.41 -1.28
CA ILE A 100 38.83 35.99 -1.93
C ILE A 100 37.81 35.42 -0.92
N LEU A 101 38.27 34.74 0.13
CA LEU A 101 37.41 34.17 1.16
C LEU A 101 36.82 35.22 2.12
N ASN A 102 37.46 36.39 2.26
CA ASN A 102 36.92 37.49 3.06
C ASN A 102 35.84 38.27 2.29
N ASN A 103 35.69 38.00 0.99
CA ASN A 103 34.59 38.54 0.21
C ASN A 103 33.25 38.02 0.76
N ALA A 104 32.36 38.96 1.09
CA ALA A 104 31.07 38.65 1.71
C ALA A 104 30.17 37.81 0.80
N GLU A 105 30.26 37.98 -0.52
CA GLU A 105 29.47 37.22 -1.49
C GLU A 105 29.95 35.76 -1.56
N VAL A 106 31.28 35.54 -1.60
CA VAL A 106 31.90 34.21 -1.56
C VAL A 106 31.53 33.47 -0.28
N SER A 107 31.68 34.15 0.87
CA SER A 107 31.28 33.59 2.17
C SER A 107 29.78 33.29 2.25
N GLY A 108 28.93 34.18 1.73
CA GLY A 108 27.48 33.96 1.68
C GLY A 108 27.10 32.77 0.81
N LEU A 109 27.75 32.59 -0.34
CA LEU A 109 27.51 31.47 -1.24
C LEU A 109 28.00 30.14 -0.66
N LEU A 110 29.12 30.14 0.07
CA LEU A 110 29.59 28.98 0.82
C LEU A 110 28.63 28.57 1.94
N ALA A 111 28.06 29.55 2.66
CA ALA A 111 27.02 29.29 3.65
C ALA A 111 25.78 28.67 2.99
N HIS A 112 25.32 29.25 1.87
CA HIS A 112 24.20 28.72 1.11
C HIS A 112 24.46 27.29 0.60
N LEU A 113 25.66 26.98 0.10
CA LEU A 113 26.07 25.63 -0.28
C LEU A 113 26.02 24.65 0.89
N THR A 114 26.40 25.11 2.08
CA THR A 114 26.34 24.30 3.30
C THR A 114 24.90 23.99 3.67
N ASP A 115 24.02 24.99 3.62
CA ASP A 115 22.58 24.81 3.87
C ASP A 115 21.92 23.86 2.86
N LEU A 116 22.24 24.01 1.57
CA LEU A 116 21.71 23.12 0.53
C LEU A 116 22.15 21.68 0.72
N ARG A 117 23.42 21.45 1.12
CA ARG A 117 23.92 20.10 1.43
C ARG A 117 23.24 19.52 2.66
N HIS A 118 23.00 20.32 3.69
CA HIS A 118 22.27 19.89 4.87
C HIS A 118 20.83 19.49 4.50
N GLN A 119 20.13 20.32 3.73
CA GLN A 119 18.78 20.01 3.24
C GLN A 119 18.74 18.74 2.39
N ALA A 120 19.75 18.52 1.53
CA ALA A 120 19.85 17.31 0.74
C ALA A 120 20.03 16.07 1.63
N ALA A 121 20.92 16.12 2.63
CA ALA A 121 21.13 15.04 3.59
C ALA A 121 19.85 14.73 4.39
N THR A 122 19.14 15.75 4.86
CA THR A 122 17.85 15.57 5.55
C THR A 122 16.81 14.90 4.65
N LEU A 123 16.70 15.31 3.38
CA LEU A 123 15.77 14.68 2.44
C LEU A 123 16.16 13.23 2.11
N GLU A 124 17.45 12.90 2.05
CA GLU A 124 17.92 11.53 1.89
C GLU A 124 17.52 10.67 3.10
N GLU A 125 17.71 11.17 4.32
CA GLU A 125 17.27 10.51 5.55
C GLU A 125 15.76 10.30 5.56
N GLU A 126 14.97 11.30 5.18
CA GLU A 126 13.51 11.18 5.07
C GLU A 126 13.07 10.17 4.00
N ILE A 127 13.77 10.10 2.86
CA ILE A 127 13.50 9.10 1.82
C ILE A 127 13.81 7.69 2.35
N ILE A 128 14.91 7.53 3.08
CA ILE A 128 15.26 6.26 3.73
C ILE A 128 14.19 5.90 4.76
N ALA A 129 13.78 6.84 5.61
CA ALA A 129 12.74 6.64 6.61
C ALA A 129 11.38 6.25 6.00
N ILE A 130 10.97 6.87 4.88
CA ILE A 130 9.73 6.48 4.18
C ILE A 130 9.87 5.09 3.55
N ARG A 131 11.06 4.73 3.05
CA ARG A 131 11.32 3.39 2.52
C ARG A 131 11.23 2.34 3.63
N THR A 132 11.87 2.59 4.77
CA THR A 132 11.95 1.68 5.93
C THR A 132 10.71 1.68 6.81
N GLN A 133 9.83 2.68 6.70
CA GLN A 133 8.44 2.59 7.20
C GLN A 133 7.76 1.43 6.47
N GLU A 134 7.90 0.23 7.02
CA GLU A 134 7.21 -0.99 6.59
C GLU A 134 5.72 -0.66 6.47
N THR A 135 5.15 -0.90 5.29
CA THR A 135 3.71 -1.09 5.18
C THR A 135 3.36 -2.28 6.11
N PRO A 136 2.28 -2.22 6.91
CA PRO A 136 1.97 -3.23 7.93
C PRO A 136 1.99 -4.71 7.49
N GLU A 137 2.02 -5.01 6.20
CA GLU A 137 1.87 -6.36 5.66
C GLU A 137 3.05 -6.87 4.81
N GLU A 138 4.19 -6.15 4.70
CA GLU A 138 5.37 -6.75 4.03
C GLU A 138 5.97 -7.93 4.84
N LYS A 139 5.53 -8.10 6.09
CA LYS A 139 5.81 -9.28 6.92
C LYS A 139 4.91 -10.49 6.66
N GLU A 140 3.76 -10.33 6.01
CA GLU A 140 2.77 -11.41 5.89
C GLU A 140 2.81 -12.14 4.53
N GLN A 141 3.51 -11.59 3.53
CA GLN A 141 3.72 -12.25 2.22
C GLN A 141 5.09 -12.94 2.09
N ALA A 142 5.91 -12.94 3.16
CA ALA A 142 7.23 -13.59 3.17
C ALA A 142 7.24 -14.96 3.86
N GLU A 143 6.09 -15.50 4.28
CA GLU A 143 5.98 -16.93 4.59
C GLU A 143 5.48 -17.69 3.35
N PRO A 144 6.30 -18.58 2.74
CA PRO A 144 5.76 -19.55 1.81
C PRO A 144 4.73 -20.42 2.56
N PRO A 145 3.59 -20.81 1.96
CA PRO A 145 2.64 -21.68 2.63
C PRO A 145 3.36 -22.98 3.00
N ALA A 146 3.62 -23.14 4.30
CA ALA A 146 4.13 -24.36 4.87
C ALA A 146 3.06 -25.44 4.72
N GLY A 147 3.32 -26.39 3.84
CA GLY A 147 2.68 -27.71 3.84
C GLY A 147 1.28 -27.78 3.22
N THR A 148 1.23 -28.41 2.06
CA THR A 148 0.16 -29.40 1.81
C THR A 148 0.85 -30.71 1.48
N ALA A 149 0.62 -31.68 2.36
CA ALA A 149 1.01 -33.08 2.28
C ALA A 149 0.24 -33.81 1.18
#